data_AF-A0A3D4YZQ5-F1
#
_entry.id   AF-A0A3D4YZQ5-F1
#
_cell.length_a   1.000
_cell.length_b   1.000
_cell.length_c   1.000
_cell.angle_alpha   90.00
_cell.angle_beta   90.00
_cell.angle_gamma   90.00
#
_symmetry.space_group_name_H-M   'P 1'
#
loop_
_entity.id
_entity.type
_entity.pdbx_description
1 polymer ?
#
loop_
_entity_poly.entity_id
_entity_poly.type
_entity_poly.pdbx_seq_one_letter_code
_entity_poly.pdbx_strand_id
1 'polypeptide(L)'
;MSTILLLALIAGSSAWGSNGGLFPLGGPYGKALKADTKKGDYYSPDDLSPHLIWYVTFISDAFRDQFLRQYQKIYPEGQDFLAQKKAELWLKPNPEAEFFVALYAHPKEMTNLGDEQSLWDLSLEISGKTYKPSRVEAIDIDPFERRFFSYLNQWYRGYRVVFPVTGLDDRSRAFTLHLTSVTGHSSLKFD
;
A
#
# COMPACT_ATOMS: atom_id res chain seq x y z
N MET A 1 -56.86 -4.45 31.06
CA MET A 1 -56.10 -5.48 30.32
C MET A 1 -55.31 -4.75 29.25
N SER A 2 -54.08 -4.33 29.57
CA SER A 2 -53.22 -3.54 28.68
C SER A 2 -52.27 -4.46 27.93
N THR A 3 -52.43 -4.50 26.62
CA THR A 3 -51.58 -5.21 25.66
C THR A 3 -50.29 -4.41 25.47
N ILE A 4 -49.16 -4.92 25.97
CA ILE A 4 -47.85 -4.33 25.71
C ILE A 4 -47.28 -4.96 24.44
N LEU A 5 -47.10 -4.12 23.42
CA LEU A 5 -46.50 -4.45 22.13
C LEU A 5 -45.01 -4.78 22.30
N LEU A 6 -44.59 -5.87 21.67
CA LEU A 6 -43.20 -6.30 21.52
C LEU A 6 -42.44 -5.31 20.61
N LEU A 7 -41.42 -4.62 21.13
CA LEU A 7 -40.44 -3.90 20.30
C LEU A 7 -39.39 -4.92 19.78
N ALA A 8 -39.39 -5.16 18.48
CA ALA A 8 -38.30 -5.85 17.80
C ALA A 8 -37.13 -4.86 17.61
N LEU A 9 -36.02 -5.07 18.32
CA LEU A 9 -34.75 -4.41 18.02
C LEU A 9 -34.23 -4.92 16.67
N ILE A 10 -34.33 -4.10 15.63
CA ILE A 10 -33.58 -4.30 14.40
C ILE A 10 -32.14 -3.92 14.70
N ALA A 11 -31.27 -4.93 14.81
CA ALA A 11 -29.83 -4.74 14.80
C ALA A 11 -29.44 -4.18 13.42
N GLY A 12 -29.34 -2.86 13.32
CA GLY A 12 -28.77 -2.17 12.16
C GLY A 12 -27.28 -2.48 12.10
N SER A 13 -26.92 -3.47 11.28
CA SER A 13 -25.55 -3.66 10.84
C SER A 13 -25.14 -2.44 10.02
N SER A 14 -24.32 -1.58 10.61
CA SER A 14 -23.64 -0.47 9.96
C SER A 14 -22.59 -1.01 8.98
N ALA A 15 -23.05 -1.48 7.82
CA ALA A 15 -22.22 -1.76 6.67
C ALA A 15 -21.88 -0.45 5.94
N TRP A 16 -21.17 0.45 6.61
CA TRP A 16 -20.51 1.60 5.98
C TRP A 16 -19.00 1.35 6.04
N GLY A 17 -18.48 0.81 4.94
CA GLY A 17 -17.06 0.52 4.76
C GLY A 17 -16.70 0.51 3.28
N SER A 18 -16.33 1.69 2.77
CA SER A 18 -15.54 1.97 1.57
C SER A 18 -15.91 1.25 0.26
N ASN A 19 -16.80 1.88 -0.51
CA ASN A 19 -16.75 1.80 -1.97
C ASN A 19 -15.62 2.71 -2.47
N GLY A 20 -14.52 2.11 -2.94
CA GLY A 20 -13.37 2.82 -3.48
C GLY A 20 -12.41 1.88 -4.22
N GLY A 21 -12.89 1.25 -5.29
CA GLY A 21 -12.08 0.42 -6.20
C GLY A 21 -12.99 -0.43 -7.10
N LEU A 22 -12.98 -0.17 -8.41
CA LEU A 22 -13.94 -0.74 -9.38
C LEU A 22 -13.84 -2.26 -9.59
N PHE A 23 -12.91 -2.97 -8.95
CA PHE A 23 -12.98 -4.42 -8.73
C PHE A 23 -12.15 -4.76 -7.47
N PRO A 24 -12.73 -5.25 -6.35
CA PRO A 24 -11.90 -5.98 -5.40
C PRO A 24 -11.36 -7.18 -6.14
N LEU A 25 -10.03 -7.32 -6.22
CA LEU A 25 -9.42 -8.54 -6.75
C LEU A 25 -9.83 -9.68 -5.80
N GLY A 26 -10.92 -10.37 -6.12
CA GLY A 26 -11.34 -11.54 -5.36
C GLY A 26 -10.29 -12.65 -5.44
N GLY A 27 -10.32 -13.59 -4.51
CA GLY A 27 -9.47 -14.77 -4.53
C GLY A 27 -8.12 -14.60 -3.80
N PRO A 28 -7.16 -15.50 -4.05
CA PRO A 28 -5.90 -15.57 -3.30
C PRO A 28 -5.07 -14.29 -3.35
N TYR A 29 -4.96 -13.67 -4.53
CA TYR A 29 -4.15 -12.46 -4.71
C TYR A 29 -4.67 -11.27 -3.92
N GLY A 30 -5.95 -10.93 -3.99
CA GLY A 30 -6.45 -9.79 -3.23
C GLY A 30 -6.43 -10.02 -1.72
N LYS A 31 -6.49 -11.29 -1.25
CA LYS A 31 -6.24 -11.60 0.17
C LYS A 31 -4.80 -11.29 0.55
N ALA A 32 -3.82 -11.69 -0.27
CA ALA A 32 -2.42 -11.37 -0.06
C ALA A 32 -2.16 -9.86 -0.12
N LEU A 33 -2.66 -9.18 -1.16
CA LEU A 33 -2.58 -7.73 -1.28
C LEU A 33 -3.16 -7.02 -0.05
N LYS A 34 -4.32 -7.45 0.45
CA LYS A 34 -4.92 -6.88 1.66
C LYS A 34 -4.08 -7.16 2.91
N ALA A 35 -3.49 -8.34 3.04
CA ALA A 35 -2.68 -8.72 4.19
C ALA A 35 -1.35 -7.96 4.22
N ASP A 36 -0.71 -7.79 3.07
CA ASP A 36 0.61 -7.18 2.94
C ASP A 36 0.53 -5.67 2.68
N THR A 37 -0.67 -5.09 2.60
CA THR A 37 -0.87 -3.63 2.45
C THR A 37 -1.41 -3.00 3.72
N LYS A 38 -0.76 -1.93 4.18
CA LYS A 38 -1.27 -1.04 5.22
C LYS A 38 -1.56 0.34 4.64
N LYS A 39 -2.52 1.04 5.24
CA LYS A 39 -2.92 2.40 4.86
C LYS A 39 -2.69 3.34 6.03
N GLY A 40 -2.13 4.51 5.76
CA GLY A 40 -2.08 5.63 6.68
C GLY A 40 -2.73 6.86 6.05
N ASP A 41 -3.30 7.69 6.90
CA ASP A 41 -3.83 8.98 6.50
C ASP A 41 -3.65 10.01 7.61
N TYR A 42 -3.50 11.26 7.21
CA TYR A 42 -3.44 12.41 8.08
C TYR A 42 -4.25 13.53 7.44
N TYR A 43 -5.22 14.02 8.20
CA TYR A 43 -6.13 15.09 7.81
C TYR A 43 -5.83 16.33 8.63
N SER A 44 -6.02 17.49 8.01
CA SER A 44 -5.97 18.76 8.72
C SER A 44 -7.07 18.79 9.81
N PRO A 45 -6.75 19.22 11.04
CA PRO A 45 -7.76 19.40 12.07
C PRO A 45 -8.71 20.57 11.77
N ASP A 46 -8.31 21.52 10.92
CA ASP A 46 -9.05 22.76 10.68
C ASP A 46 -10.20 22.58 9.68
N ASP A 47 -9.98 21.81 8.61
CA ASP A 47 -10.93 21.66 7.50
C ASP A 47 -11.21 20.20 7.10
N LEU A 48 -10.61 19.23 7.81
CA LEU A 48 -10.70 17.80 7.52
C LEU A 48 -10.26 17.43 6.09
N SER A 49 -9.45 18.28 5.44
CA SER A 49 -8.86 17.96 4.14
C SER A 49 -7.71 16.96 4.31
N PRO A 50 -7.55 15.99 3.37
CA PRO A 50 -6.44 15.05 3.44
C PRO A 50 -5.13 15.75 3.10
N HIS A 51 -4.26 15.90 4.09
CA HIS A 51 -2.89 16.38 3.91
C HIS A 51 -1.97 15.26 3.42
N LEU A 52 -2.24 14.04 3.86
CA LEU A 52 -1.50 12.85 3.48
C LEU A 52 -2.44 11.64 3.44
N ILE A 53 -2.36 10.86 2.37
CA ILE A 53 -2.89 9.51 2.33
C ILE A 53 -1.82 8.64 1.68
N TRP A 54 -1.46 7.54 2.32
CA TRP A 54 -0.48 6.62 1.76
C TRP A 54 -0.83 5.17 2.00
N TYR A 55 -0.47 4.34 1.03
CA TYR A 55 -0.56 2.90 1.08
C TYR A 55 0.84 2.34 0.95
N VAL A 56 1.13 1.30 1.71
CA VAL A 56 2.38 0.57 1.60
C VAL A 56 2.09 -0.91 1.49
N THR A 57 2.51 -1.52 0.39
CA THR A 57 2.52 -2.97 0.21
C THR A 57 3.93 -3.50 0.42
N PHE A 58 4.10 -4.44 1.35
CA PHE A 58 5.35 -5.17 1.53
C PHE A 58 5.49 -6.24 0.43
N ILE A 59 6.56 -6.18 -0.35
CA ILE A 59 6.82 -7.11 -1.45
C ILE A 59 7.63 -8.29 -0.92
N SER A 60 6.97 -9.15 -0.15
CA SER A 60 7.56 -10.41 0.34
C SER A 60 7.57 -11.49 -0.74
N ASP A 61 8.28 -12.59 -0.49
CA ASP A 61 8.30 -13.72 -1.42
C ASP A 61 6.93 -14.38 -1.56
N ALA A 62 6.16 -14.51 -0.46
CA ALA A 62 4.79 -14.99 -0.53
C ALA A 62 3.90 -14.04 -1.34
N PHE A 63 4.09 -12.73 -1.22
CA PHE A 63 3.37 -11.77 -2.05
C PHE A 63 3.72 -11.92 -3.54
N ARG A 64 5.02 -12.05 -3.88
CA ARG A 64 5.51 -12.27 -5.25
C ARG A 64 4.90 -13.53 -5.87
N ASP A 65 4.79 -14.62 -5.11
CA ASP A 65 4.16 -15.85 -5.57
C ASP A 65 2.69 -15.65 -5.95
N GLN A 66 1.94 -14.90 -5.13
CA GLN A 66 0.54 -14.60 -5.43
C GLN A 66 0.43 -13.63 -6.61
N PHE A 67 1.32 -12.65 -6.70
CA PHE A 67 1.43 -11.73 -7.83
C PHE A 67 1.67 -12.49 -9.13
N LEU A 68 2.62 -13.44 -9.15
CA LEU A 68 2.92 -14.27 -10.31
C LEU A 68 1.70 -15.07 -10.78
N ARG A 69 1.00 -15.74 -9.85
CA ARG A 69 -0.19 -16.53 -10.16
C ARG A 69 -1.30 -15.66 -10.76
N GLN A 70 -1.49 -14.46 -10.20
CA GLN A 70 -2.47 -13.51 -10.72
C GLN A 70 -2.05 -12.97 -12.09
N TYR A 71 -0.77 -12.68 -12.28
CA TYR A 71 -0.23 -12.23 -13.56
C TYR A 71 -0.45 -13.28 -14.65
N GLN A 72 -0.08 -14.54 -14.41
CA GLN A 72 -0.29 -15.65 -15.35
C GLN A 72 -1.77 -15.88 -15.68
N LYS A 73 -2.68 -15.63 -14.73
CA LYS A 73 -4.11 -15.72 -14.96
C LYS A 73 -4.64 -14.63 -15.89
N ILE A 74 -4.09 -13.42 -15.80
CA ILE A 74 -4.54 -12.26 -16.59
C ILE A 74 -3.87 -12.26 -17.97
N TYR A 75 -2.60 -12.64 -18.04
CA TYR A 75 -1.77 -12.63 -19.23
C TYR A 75 -1.26 -14.06 -19.51
N PRO A 76 -2.14 -14.99 -19.94
CA PRO A 76 -1.70 -16.31 -20.37
C PRO A 76 -0.69 -16.16 -21.53
N GLU A 77 0.35 -16.99 -21.53
CA GLU A 77 1.40 -17.02 -22.56
C GLU A 77 2.26 -15.76 -22.70
N GLY A 78 2.13 -14.78 -21.79
CA GLY A 78 3.00 -13.58 -21.80
C GLY A 78 2.84 -12.69 -23.03
N GLN A 79 1.65 -12.69 -23.66
CA GLN A 79 1.40 -12.03 -24.95
C GLN A 79 1.51 -10.48 -24.91
N ASP A 80 1.63 -9.88 -23.73
CA ASP A 80 1.85 -8.43 -23.57
C ASP A 80 3.27 -8.14 -23.09
N PHE A 81 4.11 -7.70 -24.01
CA PHE A 81 5.52 -7.39 -23.75
C PHE A 81 5.72 -6.32 -22.68
N LEU A 82 4.86 -5.29 -22.64
CA LEU A 82 4.97 -4.21 -21.66
C LEU A 82 4.55 -4.69 -20.27
N ALA A 83 3.46 -5.45 -20.21
CA ALA A 83 3.02 -6.08 -18.96
C ALA A 83 4.09 -7.07 -18.44
N GLN A 84 4.75 -7.82 -19.33
CA GLN A 84 5.84 -8.70 -18.97
C GLN A 84 7.01 -7.93 -18.36
N LYS A 85 7.47 -6.85 -19.00
CA LYS A 85 8.58 -6.05 -18.49
C LYS A 85 8.30 -5.46 -17.12
N LYS A 86 7.06 -5.04 -16.86
CA LYS A 86 6.65 -4.56 -15.53
C LYS A 86 6.55 -5.68 -14.51
N ALA A 87 6.00 -6.83 -14.90
CA ALA A 87 5.96 -7.99 -14.02
C ALA A 87 7.37 -8.43 -13.62
N GLU A 88 8.34 -8.41 -14.54
CA GLU A 88 9.74 -8.70 -14.26
C GLU A 88 10.33 -7.81 -13.15
N LEU A 89 9.91 -6.53 -13.05
CA LEU A 89 10.37 -5.63 -11.98
C LEU A 89 9.91 -6.10 -10.59
N TRP A 90 8.66 -6.52 -10.47
CA TRP A 90 8.05 -6.97 -9.21
C TRP A 90 8.43 -8.41 -8.84
N LEU A 91 8.67 -9.25 -9.84
CA LEU A 91 9.01 -10.66 -9.67
C LEU A 91 10.50 -10.91 -9.43
N LYS A 92 11.36 -9.94 -9.75
CA LYS A 92 12.80 -10.07 -9.51
C LYS A 92 13.05 -10.23 -8.01
N PRO A 93 13.67 -11.35 -7.56
CA PRO A 93 14.04 -11.52 -6.17
C PRO A 93 14.97 -10.39 -5.74
N ASN A 94 14.70 -9.85 -4.56
CA ASN A 94 15.54 -8.83 -3.93
C ASN A 94 15.86 -9.31 -2.51
N PRO A 95 17.14 -9.53 -2.16
CA PRO A 95 17.50 -9.92 -0.79
C PRO A 95 17.21 -8.79 0.22
N GLU A 96 17.09 -7.56 -0.24
CA GLU A 96 16.74 -6.38 0.55
C GLU A 96 15.21 -6.21 0.68
N ALA A 97 14.77 -5.61 1.77
CA ALA A 97 13.37 -5.31 2.03
C ALA A 97 12.81 -4.32 1.01
N GLU A 98 11.77 -4.74 0.30
CA GLU A 98 11.16 -4.00 -0.80
C GLU A 98 9.69 -3.69 -0.53
N PHE A 99 9.30 -2.45 -0.84
CA PHE A 99 7.96 -1.95 -0.63
C PHE A 99 7.47 -1.23 -1.88
N PHE A 100 6.19 -1.38 -2.18
CA PHE A 100 5.48 -0.47 -3.07
C PHE A 100 4.73 0.56 -2.21
N VAL A 101 5.00 1.84 -2.43
CA VAL A 101 4.41 2.95 -1.69
C VAL A 101 3.60 3.81 -2.64
N ALA A 102 2.31 3.95 -2.37
CA ALA A 102 1.45 4.90 -3.06
C ALA A 102 1.18 6.11 -2.17
N LEU A 103 1.54 7.30 -2.62
CA LEU A 103 1.53 8.52 -1.83
C LEU A 103 0.65 9.58 -2.49
N TYR A 104 -0.28 10.11 -1.71
CA TYR A 104 -1.01 11.35 -2.00
C TYR A 104 -0.65 12.34 -0.90
N ALA A 105 -0.25 13.54 -1.28
CA ALA A 105 0.04 14.63 -0.36
C ALA A 105 -0.46 15.95 -0.95
N HIS A 106 -0.90 16.87 -0.08
CA HIS A 106 -1.32 18.21 -0.45
C HIS A 106 -0.47 19.26 0.28
N PRO A 107 0.15 20.22 -0.42
CA PRO A 107 0.13 20.43 -1.88
C PRO A 107 0.94 19.38 -2.66
N LYS A 108 0.72 19.28 -3.98
CA LYS A 108 1.21 18.15 -4.81
C LYS A 108 2.73 18.03 -4.84
N GLU A 109 3.43 19.15 -4.69
CA GLU A 109 4.89 19.24 -4.62
C GLU A 109 5.46 18.41 -3.46
N MET A 110 4.65 18.15 -2.43
CA MET A 110 5.01 17.27 -1.32
C MET A 110 5.01 15.78 -1.70
N THR A 111 4.62 15.39 -2.91
CA THR A 111 4.56 13.96 -3.25
C THR A 111 5.89 13.36 -3.70
N ASN A 112 6.96 14.15 -3.90
CA ASN A 112 8.23 13.71 -4.50
C ASN A 112 9.13 12.93 -3.52
N LEU A 113 8.76 11.71 -3.17
CA LEU A 113 9.53 10.88 -2.25
C LEU A 113 10.92 10.52 -2.82
N GLY A 114 11.97 10.70 -2.01
CA GLY A 114 13.35 10.33 -2.37
C GLY A 114 14.14 11.40 -3.12
N ASP A 115 13.51 12.54 -3.46
CA ASP A 115 14.20 13.72 -3.97
C ASP A 115 14.88 14.50 -2.81
N GLU A 116 15.96 15.23 -3.08
CA GLU A 116 16.64 16.07 -2.08
C GLU A 116 15.71 17.17 -1.54
N GLN A 117 14.73 17.57 -2.35
CA GLN A 117 13.69 18.54 -1.98
C GLN A 117 12.43 17.90 -1.39
N SER A 118 12.42 16.59 -1.18
CA SER A 118 11.28 15.88 -0.59
C SER A 118 10.99 16.42 0.80
N LEU A 119 9.76 16.88 1.02
CA LEU A 119 9.30 17.29 2.34
C LEU A 119 8.96 16.09 3.23
N TRP A 120 8.84 14.90 2.65
CA TRP A 120 8.62 13.65 3.37
C TRP A 120 9.86 12.79 3.40
N ASP A 121 10.14 12.27 4.58
CA ASP A 121 11.23 11.37 4.88
C ASP A 121 10.63 10.03 5.32
N LEU A 122 10.99 8.97 4.60
CA LEU A 122 10.51 7.61 4.84
C LEU A 122 11.61 6.81 5.52
N SER A 123 11.27 6.12 6.61
CA SER A 123 12.21 5.24 7.31
C SER A 123 11.54 3.95 7.79
N LEU A 124 12.33 2.89 7.91
CA LEU A 124 11.92 1.59 8.39
C LEU A 124 12.50 1.34 9.78
N GLU A 125 11.66 1.01 10.76
CA GLU A 125 12.07 0.62 12.10
C GLU A 125 11.88 -0.89 12.31
N ILE A 126 12.94 -1.57 12.76
CA ILE A 126 12.94 -2.99 13.11
C ILE A 126 13.69 -3.15 14.43
N SER A 127 13.01 -3.68 15.45
CA SER A 127 13.60 -3.93 16.77
C SER A 127 14.30 -2.68 17.37
N GLY A 128 13.69 -1.50 17.22
CA GLY A 128 14.22 -0.22 17.68
C GLY A 128 15.37 0.36 16.85
N LYS A 129 15.79 -0.29 15.76
CA LYS A 129 16.76 0.25 14.79
C LYS A 129 16.06 0.85 13.60
N THR A 130 16.46 2.06 13.22
CA THR A 130 15.91 2.78 12.07
C THR A 130 16.83 2.71 10.86
N TYR A 131 16.26 2.45 9.69
CA TYR A 131 16.94 2.33 8.41
C TYR A 131 16.36 3.36 7.43
N LYS A 132 17.24 4.02 6.67
CA LYS A 132 16.88 4.85 5.52
C LYS A 132 16.79 3.99 4.26
N PRO A 133 15.94 4.36 3.28
CA PRO A 133 15.89 3.64 2.02
C PRO A 133 17.24 3.78 1.31
N SER A 134 17.75 2.66 0.79
CA SER A 134 18.92 2.67 -0.09
C SER A 134 18.55 3.15 -1.49
N ARG A 135 17.27 3.02 -1.86
CA ARG A 135 16.76 3.37 -3.18
C ARG A 135 15.27 3.69 -3.15
N VAL A 136 14.90 4.76 -3.84
CA VAL A 136 13.51 5.18 -4.07
C VAL A 136 13.36 5.45 -5.57
N GLU A 137 12.55 4.64 -6.24
CA GLU A 137 12.29 4.75 -7.68
C GLU A 137 10.83 5.15 -7.88
N ALA A 138 10.57 6.27 -8.56
CA ALA A 138 9.21 6.63 -8.95
C ALA A 138 8.68 5.62 -9.98
N ILE A 139 7.43 5.20 -9.79
CA ILE A 139 6.73 4.26 -10.66
C ILE A 139 5.55 5.00 -11.28
N ASP A 140 5.49 5.00 -12.61
CA ASP A 140 4.34 5.51 -13.34
C ASP A 140 3.12 4.60 -13.08
N ILE A 141 2.03 5.22 -12.62
CA ILE A 141 0.78 4.51 -12.37
C ILE A 141 -0.03 4.45 -13.65
N ASP A 142 -0.05 3.29 -14.30
CA ASP A 142 -0.86 3.08 -15.50
C ASP A 142 -1.88 1.95 -15.30
N PRO A 143 -2.60 1.49 -16.35
CA PRO A 143 -3.56 0.42 -16.21
C PRO A 143 -2.99 -0.87 -15.61
N PHE A 144 -1.69 -1.17 -15.79
CA PHE A 144 -1.05 -2.34 -15.21
C PHE A 144 -1.00 -2.21 -13.68
N GLU A 145 -0.39 -1.13 -13.16
CA GLU A 145 -0.25 -0.91 -11.71
C GLU A 145 -1.62 -0.84 -11.05
N ARG A 146 -2.58 -0.12 -11.66
CA ARG A 146 -3.96 -0.04 -11.12
C ARG A 146 -4.68 -1.39 -11.08
N ARG A 147 -4.31 -2.32 -11.97
CA ARG A 147 -4.88 -3.67 -12.00
C ARG A 147 -4.32 -4.57 -10.90
N PHE A 148 -3.06 -4.42 -10.52
CA PHE A 148 -2.43 -5.24 -9.47
C PHE A 148 -2.51 -4.59 -8.08
N PHE A 149 -2.49 -3.26 -8.01
CA PHE A 149 -2.61 -2.48 -6.79
C PHE A 149 -3.93 -1.70 -6.84
N SER A 150 -5.03 -2.39 -6.55
CA SER A 150 -6.40 -1.87 -6.79
C SER A 150 -6.80 -0.66 -5.94
N TYR A 151 -5.99 -0.30 -4.95
CA TYR A 151 -6.16 0.92 -4.15
C TYR A 151 -5.63 2.18 -4.86
N LEU A 152 -4.91 2.02 -5.98
CA LEU A 152 -4.41 3.16 -6.75
C LEU A 152 -5.53 3.88 -7.50
N ASN A 153 -5.39 5.19 -7.56
CA ASN A 153 -6.19 6.10 -8.38
C ASN A 153 -5.27 7.18 -8.99
N GLN A 154 -5.83 8.09 -9.77
CA GLN A 154 -5.06 9.12 -10.51
C GLN A 154 -4.35 10.15 -9.64
N TRP A 155 -4.68 10.24 -8.34
CA TRP A 155 -4.16 11.23 -7.43
C TRP A 155 -2.89 10.78 -6.71
N TYR A 156 -2.63 9.47 -6.68
CA TYR A 156 -1.44 8.92 -6.06
C TYR A 156 -0.22 9.04 -6.97
N ARG A 157 0.96 9.09 -6.35
CA ARG A 157 2.25 8.79 -6.95
C ARG A 157 2.73 7.44 -6.44
N GLY A 158 3.24 6.59 -7.32
CA GLY A 158 3.76 5.28 -6.97
C GLY A 158 5.27 5.33 -6.79
N TYR A 159 5.77 4.59 -5.80
CA TYR A 159 7.19 4.47 -5.52
C TYR A 159 7.53 3.04 -5.21
N ARG A 160 8.66 2.58 -5.76
CA ARG A 160 9.34 1.38 -5.31
C ARG A 160 10.42 1.80 -4.35
N VAL A 161 10.32 1.36 -3.10
CA VAL A 161 11.22 1.71 -2.02
C VAL A 161 11.97 0.47 -1.56
N VAL A 162 13.29 0.57 -1.48
CA VAL A 162 14.15 -0.52 -1.01
C VAL A 162 14.95 -0.03 0.20
N PHE A 163 14.98 -0.86 1.25
CA PHE A 163 15.78 -0.63 2.45
C PHE A 163 16.91 -1.65 2.52
N PRO A 164 18.11 -1.28 2.98
CA PRO A 164 19.28 -2.15 3.07
C PRO A 164 19.18 -3.12 4.27
N VAL A 165 18.06 -3.83 4.36
CA VAL A 165 17.77 -4.83 5.39
C VAL A 165 17.57 -6.15 4.68
N THR A 166 18.43 -7.11 4.99
CA THR A 166 18.33 -8.47 4.43
C THR A 166 17.60 -9.41 5.37
N GLY A 167 16.86 -10.35 4.80
CA GLY A 167 16.18 -11.40 5.57
C GLY A 167 14.93 -10.91 6.31
N LEU A 168 14.40 -9.74 5.94
CA LEU A 168 13.03 -9.37 6.31
C LEU A 168 12.09 -10.23 5.47
N ASP A 169 11.54 -11.26 6.09
CA ASP A 169 10.69 -12.27 5.47
C ASP A 169 9.33 -12.35 6.19
N ASP A 170 8.46 -13.24 5.72
CA ASP A 170 7.13 -13.41 6.30
C ASP A 170 7.15 -13.88 7.77
N ARG A 171 8.29 -14.36 8.28
CA ARG A 171 8.45 -14.83 9.67
C ARG A 171 8.99 -13.75 10.61
N SER A 172 9.51 -12.65 10.06
CA SER A 172 10.12 -11.53 10.78
C SER A 172 9.33 -10.22 10.59
N ARG A 173 8.02 -10.32 10.36
CA ARG A 173 7.11 -9.22 9.94
C ARG A 173 6.91 -8.07 10.93
N ALA A 174 7.45 -8.14 12.15
CA ALA A 174 7.30 -7.07 13.12
C ALA A 174 8.21 -5.87 12.77
N PHE A 175 7.68 -4.92 12.02
CA PHE A 175 8.38 -3.68 11.65
C PHE A 175 7.40 -2.51 11.52
N THR A 176 7.92 -1.29 11.57
CA THR A 176 7.12 -0.08 11.39
C THR A 176 7.74 0.80 10.31
N LEU A 177 6.93 1.27 9.36
CA LEU A 177 7.33 2.32 8.44
C LEU A 177 6.86 3.67 8.97
N HIS A 178 7.76 4.63 8.98
CA HIS A 178 7.49 6.00 9.39
C HIS A 178 7.60 6.92 8.19
N LEU A 179 6.59 7.77 8.01
CA LEU A 179 6.61 8.86 7.06
C LEU A 179 6.52 10.16 7.85
N THR A 180 7.60 10.93 7.84
CA THR A 180 7.77 12.17 8.63
C THR A 180 7.96 13.37 7.72
N SER A 181 7.36 14.50 8.08
CA SER A 181 7.62 15.81 7.49
C SER A 181 7.56 16.89 8.57
N VAL A 182 7.93 18.12 8.21
CA VAL A 182 7.71 19.28 9.08
C VAL A 182 6.23 19.54 9.39
N THR A 183 5.33 19.07 8.54
CA THR A 183 3.88 19.28 8.66
C THR A 183 3.14 18.14 9.35
N GLY A 184 3.77 16.98 9.55
CA GLY A 184 3.08 15.85 10.15
C GLY A 184 3.89 14.55 10.18
N HIS A 185 3.30 13.54 10.82
CA HIS A 185 3.89 12.22 10.98
C HIS A 185 2.82 11.13 10.83
N SER A 186 3.16 10.06 10.12
CA SER A 186 2.33 8.86 10.00
C SER A 186 3.20 7.62 10.16
N SER A 187 2.67 6.59 10.82
CA SER A 187 3.37 5.33 11.05
C SER A 187 2.49 4.14 10.69
N LEU A 188 3.07 3.16 10.01
CA LEU A 188 2.41 1.93 9.60
C LEU A 188 3.12 0.73 10.18
N LYS A 189 2.45 0.06 11.11
CA LYS A 189 2.94 -1.15 11.74
C LYS A 189 2.53 -2.39 10.93
N PHE A 190 3.50 -3.25 10.71
CA PHE A 190 3.34 -4.59 10.15
C PHE A 190 3.60 -5.61 11.26
N ASP A 191 2.75 -6.63 11.31
CA ASP A 191 2.64 -7.63 12.37
C ASP A 191 2.15 -8.98 11.83
#